data_AF-A0A9W9EZD0-F1
#
_entry.id   AF-A0A9W9EZD0-F1
#
_cell.length_a   1.000
_cell.length_b   1.000
_cell.length_c   1.000
_cell.angle_alpha   90.00
_cell.angle_beta   90.00
_cell.angle_gamma   90.00
#
_symmetry.space_group_name_H-M   'P 1'
#
loop_
_entity.id
_entity.type
_entity.pdbx_description
1 polymer ?
#
loop_
_entity_poly.entity_id
_entity_poly.type
_entity_poly.pdbx_seq_one_letter_code
_entity_poly.pdbx_strand_id
1 'polypeptide(L)'
;MAAENTCSACSWSPERKKHCHYNSHIKIFYEASDRGSSNFEYRNYQFLSENTSIPTPQIVDLWEEDNGSYFLLTIRIPGKPLNEACFSLSEAEKENIAKQTADYLMQLRGIQLSQMEILDGKPLYSVFLFGGEFGEGNGPLTSDDELWNEISQCLSDVPEEIRSKLRAQMPTATLNTFTHATLPIGNGNVTGILDWEASGFYPVWWESACPSLAYCQEDKEWKALLRKHMPDHTDGRNFWSNFRYL
;
A
#
# COMPACT_ATOMS: atom_id res chain seq x y z
N MET A 1 -34.30 -17.50 22.34
CA MET A 1 -33.48 -17.09 21.17
C MET A 1 -33.33 -15.59 21.24
N ALA A 2 -32.22 -15.11 21.80
CA ALA A 2 -31.94 -13.67 21.84
C ALA A 2 -31.46 -13.27 20.44
N ALA A 3 -32.06 -12.24 19.85
CA ALA A 3 -31.60 -11.68 18.59
C ALA A 3 -30.11 -11.33 18.72
N GLU A 4 -29.29 -11.87 17.81
CA GLU A 4 -27.89 -11.47 17.69
C GLU A 4 -27.88 -9.95 17.48
N ASN A 5 -27.35 -9.21 18.47
CA ASN A 5 -27.21 -7.76 18.46
C ASN A 5 -26.14 -7.37 17.42
N THR A 6 -26.48 -7.56 16.16
CA THR A 6 -25.69 -7.17 15.01
C THR A 6 -26.05 -5.75 14.64
N CYS A 7 -25.08 -4.83 14.72
CA CYS A 7 -25.33 -3.45 14.34
C CYS A 7 -25.59 -3.38 12.83
N SER A 8 -26.73 -2.85 12.40
CA SER A 8 -27.08 -2.76 10.98
C SER A 8 -26.17 -1.85 10.15
N ALA A 9 -25.50 -0.88 10.79
CA ALA A 9 -24.58 0.04 10.11
C ALA A 9 -23.17 -0.54 9.89
N CYS A 10 -22.73 -1.48 10.74
CA CYS A 10 -21.34 -1.95 10.75
C CYS A 10 -21.17 -3.46 10.96
N SER A 11 -22.27 -4.21 11.00
CA SER A 11 -22.33 -5.67 11.22
C SER A 11 -21.62 -6.14 12.50
N TRP A 12 -21.46 -5.24 13.48
CA TRP A 12 -20.78 -5.52 14.75
C TRP A 12 -21.55 -6.55 15.58
N SER A 13 -20.88 -7.60 16.10
CA SER A 13 -21.48 -8.61 16.99
C SER A 13 -20.63 -8.86 18.25
N PRO A 14 -21.22 -9.37 19.34
CA PRO A 14 -20.49 -9.78 20.55
C PRO A 14 -19.39 -10.84 20.30
N GLU A 15 -19.50 -11.70 19.28
CA GLU A 15 -18.42 -12.63 18.91
C GLU A 15 -17.17 -11.90 18.40
N ARG A 16 -17.34 -10.83 17.61
CA ARG A 16 -16.21 -10.03 17.10
C ARG A 16 -15.43 -9.36 18.24
N LYS A 17 -16.11 -8.91 19.30
CA LYS A 17 -15.47 -8.29 20.48
C LYS A 17 -14.48 -9.22 21.19
N LYS A 18 -14.73 -10.54 21.20
CA LYS A 18 -13.83 -11.52 21.86
C LYS A 18 -12.48 -11.67 21.18
N HIS A 19 -12.36 -11.19 19.94
CA HIS A 19 -11.14 -11.28 19.13
C HIS A 19 -10.36 -9.96 19.08
N CYS A 20 -10.84 -8.90 19.71
CA CYS A 20 -10.14 -7.61 19.81
C CYS A 20 -9.42 -7.53 21.16
N HIS A 21 -8.09 -7.45 21.16
CA HIS A 21 -7.27 -7.26 22.35
C HIS A 21 -7.19 -5.79 22.81
N TYR A 22 -8.28 -5.02 22.64
CA TYR A 22 -8.30 -3.57 22.83
C TYR A 22 -9.49 -3.11 23.69
N ASN A 23 -9.25 -2.22 24.64
CA ASN A 23 -10.27 -1.66 25.54
C ASN A 23 -10.33 -0.13 25.41
N SER A 24 -11.08 0.37 24.42
CA SER A 24 -11.30 1.80 24.18
C SER A 24 -12.78 2.15 24.12
N HIS A 25 -13.08 3.43 24.30
CA HIS A 25 -14.41 4.02 24.14
C HIS A 25 -14.84 4.12 22.67
N ILE A 26 -13.91 3.90 21.72
CA ILE A 26 -14.14 3.90 20.28
C ILE A 26 -14.21 2.44 19.78
N LYS A 27 -15.30 2.09 19.09
CA LYS A 27 -15.48 0.75 18.52
C LYS A 27 -14.69 0.63 17.22
N ILE A 28 -13.62 -0.16 17.22
CA ILE A 28 -12.77 -0.40 16.05
C ILE A 28 -13.43 -1.46 15.14
N PHE A 29 -13.45 -1.21 13.82
CA PHE A 29 -14.14 -2.04 12.81
C PHE A 29 -13.20 -2.87 11.94
N TYR A 30 -11.96 -2.42 11.80
CA TYR A 30 -10.89 -3.06 11.05
C TYR A 30 -9.61 -2.89 11.86
N GLU A 31 -8.99 -4.00 12.24
CA GLU A 31 -7.70 -4.02 12.95
C GLU A 31 -6.68 -4.54 11.95
N ALA A 32 -5.80 -3.66 11.46
CA ALA A 32 -4.73 -4.01 10.54
C ALA A 32 -3.40 -4.27 11.26
N SER A 33 -3.42 -4.38 12.60
CA SER A 33 -2.31 -4.39 13.59
C SER A 33 -2.01 -3.02 14.24
N ASP A 34 -1.42 -3.04 15.43
CA ASP A 34 -0.82 -1.89 16.12
C ASP A 34 0.37 -1.36 15.30
N ARG A 35 0.10 -0.57 14.26
CA ARG A 35 1.14 0.09 13.42
C ARG A 35 1.37 1.55 13.77
N GLY A 36 0.64 2.09 14.75
CA GLY A 36 0.48 3.53 14.89
C GLY A 36 1.40 4.19 15.92
N SER A 37 2.55 4.69 15.46
CA SER A 37 3.24 5.84 16.10
C SER A 37 3.38 7.04 15.16
N SER A 38 2.71 7.04 14.00
CA SER A 38 2.90 8.10 12.99
C SER A 38 1.60 8.59 12.35
N ASN A 39 1.59 9.87 11.97
CA ASN A 39 0.48 10.52 11.28
C ASN A 39 0.58 10.43 9.74
N PHE A 40 1.39 9.51 9.19
CA PHE A 40 1.70 9.46 7.76
C PHE A 40 0.47 9.24 6.87
N GLU A 41 -0.48 8.41 7.30
CA GLU A 41 -1.71 8.18 6.53
C GLU A 41 -2.54 9.47 6.35
N TYR A 42 -2.72 10.25 7.43
CA TYR A 42 -3.41 11.54 7.36
C TYR A 42 -2.74 12.50 6.37
N ARG A 43 -1.41 12.62 6.45
CA ARG A 43 -0.64 13.52 5.58
C ARG A 43 -0.72 13.09 4.12
N ASN A 44 -0.67 11.79 3.86
CA ASN A 44 -0.82 11.25 2.52
C ASN A 44 -2.24 11.51 1.98
N TYR A 45 -3.30 11.41 2.80
CA TYR A 45 -4.64 11.81 2.35
C TYR A 45 -4.74 13.28 1.96
N GLN A 46 -4.14 14.20 2.74
CA GLN A 46 -4.09 15.61 2.36
C GLN A 46 -3.39 15.81 1.02
N PHE A 47 -2.19 15.23 0.88
CA PHE A 47 -1.40 15.30 -0.33
C PHE A 47 -2.16 14.77 -1.56
N LEU A 48 -2.83 13.62 -1.44
CA LEU A 48 -3.62 13.04 -2.52
C LEU A 48 -4.80 13.92 -2.91
N SER A 49 -5.50 14.50 -1.93
CA SER A 49 -6.66 15.36 -2.18
C SER A 49 -6.30 16.66 -2.92
N GLU A 50 -5.07 17.13 -2.75
CA GLU A 50 -4.56 18.34 -3.40
C GLU A 50 -3.99 18.07 -4.81
N ASN A 51 -3.47 16.87 -5.04
CA ASN A 51 -2.69 16.56 -6.25
C ASN A 51 -3.36 15.55 -7.20
N THR A 52 -4.46 14.91 -6.79
CA THR A 52 -5.10 13.83 -7.56
C THR A 52 -6.62 13.89 -7.47
N SER A 53 -7.30 13.11 -8.31
CA SER A 53 -8.72 12.84 -8.22
C SER A 53 -9.03 11.53 -7.49
N ILE A 54 -8.06 10.96 -6.76
CA ILE A 54 -8.25 9.71 -6.03
C ILE A 54 -9.30 9.93 -4.93
N PRO A 55 -10.33 9.06 -4.84
CA PRO A 55 -11.28 9.15 -3.75
C PRO A 55 -10.60 8.80 -2.41
N THR A 56 -10.39 9.81 -1.58
CA THR A 56 -9.89 9.67 -0.21
C THR A 56 -11.07 9.73 0.78
N PRO A 57 -10.97 9.08 1.95
CA PRO A 57 -11.99 9.20 2.97
C PRO A 57 -12.03 10.65 3.50
N GLN A 58 -13.23 11.11 3.88
CA GLN A 58 -13.34 12.41 4.55
C GLN A 58 -12.80 12.29 5.97
N ILE A 59 -11.83 13.13 6.31
CA ILE A 59 -11.26 13.21 7.65
C ILE A 59 -12.23 14.00 8.54
N VAL A 60 -12.56 13.42 9.70
CA VAL A 60 -13.42 14.03 10.72
C VAL A 60 -12.56 14.65 11.82
N ASP A 61 -11.56 13.92 12.31
CA ASP A 61 -10.70 14.35 13.40
C ASP A 61 -9.35 13.61 13.39
N LEU A 62 -8.35 14.21 14.03
CA LEU A 62 -7.01 13.65 14.24
C LEU A 62 -6.51 14.07 15.62
N TRP A 63 -6.09 13.10 16.43
CA TRP A 63 -5.47 13.39 17.72
C TRP A 63 -4.36 12.39 18.05
N GLU A 64 -3.50 12.80 18.98
CA GLU A 64 -2.45 11.99 19.58
C GLU A 64 -2.77 11.82 21.06
N GLU A 65 -2.67 10.61 21.58
CA GLU A 65 -2.79 10.32 23.01
C GLU A 65 -1.43 10.45 23.72
N ASP A 66 -1.45 10.62 25.05
CA ASP A 66 -0.23 10.84 25.87
C ASP A 66 0.81 9.70 25.75
N ASN A 67 0.38 8.52 25.33
CA ASN A 67 1.25 7.36 25.08
C ASN A 67 1.93 7.37 23.69
N GLY A 68 1.70 8.41 22.88
CA GLY A 68 2.23 8.55 21.52
C GLY A 68 1.40 7.81 20.44
N SER A 69 0.23 7.28 20.80
CA SER A 69 -0.68 6.67 19.83
C SER A 69 -1.41 7.74 19.01
N TYR A 70 -1.38 7.60 17.70
CA TYR A 70 -2.09 8.48 16.76
C TYR A 70 -3.42 7.87 16.34
N PHE A 71 -4.48 8.68 16.38
CA PHE A 71 -5.81 8.27 15.96
C PHE A 71 -6.32 9.16 14.85
N LEU A 72 -6.68 8.55 13.74
CA LEU A 72 -7.31 9.19 12.61
C LEU A 72 -8.77 8.74 12.52
N LEU A 73 -9.70 9.68 12.65
CA LEU A 73 -11.13 9.41 12.48
C LEU A 73 -11.58 9.87 11.09
N THR A 74 -12.14 8.94 10.33
CA THR A 74 -12.65 9.22 8.97
C THR A 74 -14.08 8.74 8.77
N ILE A 75 -14.78 9.35 7.81
CA ILE A 75 -16.06 8.85 7.33
C ILE A 75 -15.79 7.61 6.47
N ARG A 76 -16.45 6.51 6.83
CA ARG A 76 -16.37 5.25 6.10
C ARG A 76 -16.77 5.45 4.64
N ILE A 77 -15.87 5.05 3.73
CA ILE A 77 -16.14 5.02 2.29
C ILE A 77 -17.22 3.97 2.01
N PRO A 78 -18.28 4.31 1.24
CA PRO A 78 -19.30 3.34 0.86
C PRO A 78 -18.71 2.30 -0.10
N GLY A 79 -18.88 1.02 0.22
CA GLY A 79 -18.38 -0.07 -0.61
C GLY A 79 -17.99 -1.31 0.19
N LYS A 80 -17.46 -2.31 -0.51
CA LYS A 80 -16.79 -3.47 0.09
C LYS A 80 -15.33 -3.49 -0.37
N PRO A 81 -14.40 -3.95 0.48
CA PRO A 81 -13.05 -4.29 0.06
C PRO A 81 -13.06 -5.24 -1.14
N LEU A 82 -12.10 -5.09 -2.06
CA LEU A 82 -12.10 -5.86 -3.31
C LEU A 82 -12.01 -7.37 -3.08
N ASN A 83 -11.29 -7.82 -2.04
CA ASN A 83 -11.21 -9.23 -1.65
C ASN A 83 -12.56 -9.82 -1.20
N GLU A 84 -13.48 -9.00 -0.68
CA GLU A 84 -14.85 -9.42 -0.34
C GLU A 84 -15.79 -9.34 -1.54
N ALA A 85 -15.59 -8.35 -2.40
CA ALA A 85 -16.45 -8.11 -3.57
C ALA A 85 -16.10 -9.01 -4.77
N CYS A 86 -14.85 -9.49 -4.89
CA CYS A 86 -14.32 -10.11 -6.11
C CYS A 86 -15.16 -11.27 -6.66
N PHE A 87 -15.76 -12.08 -5.78
CA PHE A 87 -16.61 -13.22 -6.17
C PHE A 87 -17.99 -12.81 -6.69
N SER A 88 -18.44 -11.59 -6.38
CA SER A 88 -19.74 -11.07 -6.78
C SER A 88 -19.70 -10.17 -8.03
N LEU A 89 -18.51 -9.74 -8.44
CA LEU A 89 -18.31 -8.85 -9.58
C LEU A 89 -18.28 -9.65 -10.88
N SER A 90 -18.99 -9.13 -11.89
CA SER A 90 -18.84 -9.59 -13.27
C SER A 90 -17.44 -9.24 -13.82
N GLU A 91 -17.01 -9.94 -14.87
CA GLU A 91 -15.74 -9.65 -15.52
C GLU A 91 -15.66 -8.22 -16.06
N ALA A 92 -16.78 -7.67 -16.56
CA ALA A 92 -16.85 -6.28 -17.01
C ALA A 92 -16.67 -5.28 -15.85
N GLU A 93 -17.20 -5.57 -14.66
CA GLU A 93 -17.00 -4.74 -13.48
C GLU A 93 -15.57 -4.82 -12.97
N LYS A 94 -14.96 -6.01 -12.93
CA LYS A 94 -13.54 -6.17 -12.56
C LYS A 94 -12.65 -5.38 -13.53
N GLU A 95 -12.92 -5.46 -14.83
CA GLU A 95 -12.20 -4.70 -15.86
C GLU A 95 -12.34 -3.18 -15.65
N ASN A 96 -13.55 -2.71 -15.35
CA ASN A 96 -13.80 -1.29 -15.07
C ASN A 96 -13.06 -0.81 -13.82
N ILE A 97 -13.07 -1.58 -12.73
CA ILE A 97 -12.32 -1.25 -11.51
C ILE A 97 -10.81 -1.24 -11.81
N ALA A 98 -10.30 -2.21 -12.59
CA ALA A 98 -8.89 -2.29 -12.98
C ALA A 98 -8.47 -1.05 -13.77
N LYS A 99 -9.29 -0.63 -14.74
CA LYS A 99 -9.06 0.59 -15.51
C LYS A 99 -9.05 1.84 -14.63
N GLN A 100 -10.06 2.04 -13.79
CA GLN A 100 -10.10 3.19 -12.87
C GLN A 100 -8.91 3.23 -11.93
N THR A 101 -8.51 2.07 -11.40
CA THR A 101 -7.33 1.95 -10.54
C THR A 101 -6.06 2.34 -11.32
N ALA A 102 -5.90 1.86 -12.55
CA ALA A 102 -4.76 2.24 -13.39
C ALA A 102 -4.74 3.74 -13.69
N ASP A 103 -5.89 4.34 -14.01
CA ASP A 103 -6.01 5.79 -14.25
C ASP A 103 -5.57 6.59 -13.02
N TYR A 104 -5.91 6.14 -11.81
CA TYR A 104 -5.44 6.75 -10.56
C TYR A 104 -3.94 6.59 -10.33
N LEU A 105 -3.40 5.39 -10.56
CA LEU A 105 -1.95 5.16 -10.46
C LEU A 105 -1.17 6.02 -11.48
N MET A 106 -1.73 6.26 -12.67
CA MET A 106 -1.12 7.18 -13.65
C MET A 106 -1.08 8.62 -13.16
N GLN A 107 -2.06 9.08 -12.38
CA GLN A 107 -2.00 10.39 -11.75
C GLN A 107 -0.84 10.46 -10.74
N LEU A 108 -0.68 9.42 -9.91
CA LEU A 108 0.43 9.34 -8.96
C LEU A 108 1.79 9.34 -9.64
N ARG A 109 1.93 8.63 -10.75
CA ARG A 109 3.16 8.64 -11.57
C ARG A 109 3.51 10.00 -12.14
N GLY A 110 2.53 10.86 -12.33
CA GLY A 110 2.74 12.26 -12.72
C GLY A 110 3.43 13.08 -11.62
N ILE A 111 3.39 12.61 -10.37
CA ILE A 111 3.97 13.29 -9.21
C ILE A 111 5.35 12.65 -8.93
N GLN A 112 6.40 13.42 -9.22
CA GLN A 112 7.76 12.92 -9.24
C GLN A 112 8.68 13.70 -8.32
N LEU A 113 9.65 13.00 -7.73
CA LEU A 113 10.77 13.60 -7.00
C LEU A 113 12.10 12.98 -7.46
N SER A 114 13.17 13.75 -7.30
CA SER A 114 14.54 13.31 -7.58
C SER A 114 15.09 12.33 -6.56
N GLN A 115 14.45 12.21 -5.40
CA GLN A 115 14.88 11.39 -4.28
C GLN A 115 13.74 10.47 -3.82
N MET A 116 14.13 9.35 -3.22
CA MET A 116 13.26 8.35 -2.62
C MET A 116 13.02 8.72 -1.16
N GLU A 117 11.78 9.04 -0.83
CA GLU A 117 11.39 9.55 0.48
C GLU A 117 9.88 9.48 0.67
N ILE A 118 9.40 9.58 1.91
CA ILE A 118 8.01 10.01 2.13
C ILE A 118 7.95 11.55 2.14
N LEU A 119 6.75 12.10 2.35
CA LEU A 119 6.55 13.55 2.42
C LEU A 119 7.49 14.25 3.43
N ASP A 120 7.97 15.43 3.05
CA ASP A 120 8.95 16.28 3.76
C ASP A 120 10.36 15.71 3.95
N GLY A 121 10.85 14.87 3.05
CA GLY A 121 12.22 14.37 3.16
C GLY A 121 12.45 13.42 4.32
N LYS A 122 11.41 12.68 4.71
CA LYS A 122 11.52 11.64 5.72
C LYS A 122 11.85 10.27 5.08
N PRO A 123 12.43 9.33 5.86
CA PRO A 123 12.76 8.01 5.37
C PRO A 123 11.54 7.24 4.84
N LEU A 124 11.76 6.31 3.91
CA LEU A 124 10.76 5.33 3.48
C LEU A 124 10.60 4.24 4.53
N TYR A 125 9.37 3.75 4.72
CA TYR A 125 9.06 2.65 5.63
C TYR A 125 8.40 1.53 4.83
N SER A 126 9.20 0.57 4.37
CA SER A 126 8.69 -0.54 3.56
C SER A 126 9.44 -1.83 3.87
N VAL A 127 8.85 -2.63 4.76
CA VAL A 127 9.31 -4.01 5.04
C VAL A 127 9.38 -4.85 3.77
N PHE A 128 8.49 -4.58 2.80
CA PHE A 128 8.49 -5.31 1.54
C PHE A 128 9.70 -5.01 0.67
N LEU A 129 10.14 -3.75 0.57
CA LEU A 129 11.27 -3.37 -0.27
C LEU A 129 12.62 -3.64 0.42
N PHE A 130 12.72 -3.32 1.72
CA PHE A 130 14.00 -3.32 2.45
C PHE A 130 14.23 -4.58 3.31
N GLY A 131 13.20 -5.40 3.57
CA GLY A 131 13.34 -6.65 4.30
C GLY A 131 13.65 -6.53 5.80
N GLY A 132 13.56 -5.32 6.37
CA GLY A 132 13.80 -5.01 7.79
C GLY A 132 12.56 -5.14 8.69
N GLU A 133 12.67 -4.64 9.92
CA GLU A 133 11.58 -4.63 10.90
C GLU A 133 10.58 -3.49 10.64
N PHE A 134 9.34 -3.66 11.13
CA PHE A 134 8.35 -2.59 11.07
C PHE A 134 8.83 -1.35 11.83
N GLY A 135 8.83 -0.19 11.17
CA GLY A 135 9.27 1.07 11.75
C GLY A 135 10.75 1.41 11.48
N GLU A 136 11.50 0.53 10.84
CA GLU A 136 12.82 0.88 10.31
C GLU A 136 12.66 1.76 9.06
N GLY A 137 13.29 2.94 9.11
CA GLY A 137 13.24 3.91 8.03
C GLY A 137 14.49 3.81 7.15
N ASN A 138 14.31 3.84 5.83
CA ASN A 138 15.39 3.80 4.85
C ASN A 138 15.43 5.10 4.05
N GLY A 139 16.58 5.77 4.06
CA GLY A 139 16.79 7.02 3.33
C GLY A 139 16.50 8.31 4.11
N PRO A 140 16.23 9.44 3.42
CA PRO A 140 16.05 9.58 1.98
C PRO A 140 17.20 9.03 1.13
N LEU A 141 16.90 8.51 -0.06
CA LEU A 141 17.89 7.94 -0.99
C LEU A 141 17.90 8.74 -2.29
N THR A 142 19.07 9.00 -2.82
CA THR A 142 19.31 9.89 -3.96
C THR A 142 19.88 9.17 -5.18
N SER A 143 20.25 7.90 -5.04
CA SER A 143 20.84 7.11 -6.12
C SER A 143 20.45 5.63 -6.09
N ASP A 144 20.57 4.97 -7.24
CA ASP A 144 20.43 3.52 -7.34
C ASP A 144 21.43 2.77 -6.45
N ASP A 145 22.62 3.32 -6.24
CA ASP A 145 23.66 2.71 -5.39
C ASP A 145 23.23 2.71 -3.92
N GLU A 146 22.69 3.83 -3.43
CA GLU A 146 22.13 3.91 -2.08
C GLU A 146 20.94 2.96 -1.91
N LEU A 147 20.03 2.91 -2.90
CA LEU A 147 18.93 1.95 -2.88
C LEU A 147 19.40 0.50 -2.79
N TRP A 148 20.40 0.13 -3.60
CA TRP A 148 20.94 -1.23 -3.55
C TRP A 148 21.60 -1.55 -2.23
N ASN A 149 22.37 -0.61 -1.67
CA ASN A 149 22.99 -0.79 -0.37
C ASN A 149 21.96 -1.04 0.73
N GLU A 150 20.78 -0.41 0.65
CA GLU A 150 19.67 -0.66 1.57
C GLU A 150 19.02 -2.02 1.33
N ILE A 151 18.54 -2.32 0.11
CA ILE A 151 17.79 -3.55 -0.13
C ILE A 151 18.67 -4.81 -0.03
N SER A 152 19.96 -4.73 -0.36
CA SER A 152 20.86 -5.90 -0.33
C SER A 152 21.29 -6.33 1.07
N GLN A 153 20.94 -5.58 2.12
CA GLN A 153 21.23 -5.96 3.50
C GLN A 153 20.61 -7.32 3.88
N CYS A 154 19.41 -7.61 3.37
CA CYS A 154 18.74 -8.91 3.59
C CYS A 154 19.38 -10.06 2.79
N LEU A 155 20.31 -9.77 1.89
CA LEU A 155 21.07 -10.74 1.09
C LEU A 155 22.49 -10.96 1.64
N SER A 156 22.71 -10.75 2.94
CA SER A 156 24.05 -10.88 3.56
C SER A 156 24.68 -12.27 3.34
N ASP A 157 23.86 -13.30 3.32
CA ASP A 157 24.27 -14.70 3.20
C ASP A 157 24.39 -15.18 1.73
N VAL A 158 24.01 -14.33 0.77
CA VAL A 158 24.08 -14.64 -0.66
C VAL A 158 25.49 -14.36 -1.21
N PRO A 159 26.11 -15.28 -1.98
CA PRO A 159 27.42 -15.06 -2.59
C PRO A 159 27.52 -13.78 -3.43
N GLU A 160 28.65 -13.08 -3.33
CA GLU A 160 28.88 -11.80 -4.02
C GLU A 160 28.67 -11.88 -5.54
N GLU A 161 29.05 -12.99 -6.16
CA GLU A 161 28.86 -13.22 -7.59
C GLU A 161 27.37 -13.22 -8.00
N ILE A 162 26.48 -13.68 -7.12
CA ILE A 162 25.03 -13.68 -7.35
C ILE A 162 24.48 -12.28 -7.08
N ARG A 163 24.91 -11.63 -5.99
CA ARG A 163 24.52 -10.24 -5.67
C ARG A 163 24.90 -9.27 -6.78
N SER A 164 26.11 -9.39 -7.31
CA SER A 164 26.59 -8.57 -8.43
C SER A 164 25.74 -8.77 -9.70
N LYS A 165 25.34 -10.00 -10.02
CA LYS A 165 24.43 -10.30 -11.14
C LYS A 165 23.03 -9.73 -10.93
N LEU A 166 22.50 -9.78 -9.70
CA LEU A 166 21.22 -9.16 -9.36
C LEU A 166 21.29 -7.64 -9.48
N ARG A 167 22.36 -7.03 -8.93
CA ARG A 167 22.60 -5.59 -9.04
C ARG A 167 22.58 -5.13 -10.49
N ALA A 168 23.26 -5.87 -11.38
CA ALA A 168 23.28 -5.56 -12.81
C ALA A 168 21.91 -5.68 -13.50
N GLN A 169 20.95 -6.40 -12.92
CA GLN A 169 19.57 -6.51 -13.40
C GLN A 169 18.63 -5.45 -12.81
N MET A 170 19.07 -4.71 -11.77
CA MET A 170 18.23 -3.71 -11.13
C MET A 170 17.96 -2.57 -12.13
N PRO A 171 16.68 -2.26 -12.43
CA PRO A 171 16.38 -1.14 -13.30
C PRO A 171 16.77 0.19 -12.64
N THR A 172 17.17 1.15 -13.46
CA THR A 172 17.51 2.49 -12.99
C THR A 172 16.28 3.19 -12.43
N ALA A 173 16.40 3.80 -11.25
CA ALA A 173 15.44 4.76 -10.72
C ALA A 173 15.61 6.11 -11.45
N THR A 174 15.24 6.17 -12.73
CA THR A 174 15.37 7.39 -13.54
C THR A 174 14.58 8.55 -12.94
N LEU A 175 13.43 8.23 -12.33
CA LEU A 175 12.56 9.11 -11.55
C LEU A 175 11.90 8.30 -10.43
N ASN A 176 11.58 8.99 -9.32
CA ASN A 176 10.83 8.40 -8.22
C ASN A 176 9.39 8.91 -8.26
N THR A 177 8.43 8.01 -8.21
CA THR A 177 7.00 8.31 -8.30
C THR A 177 6.31 8.03 -6.98
N PHE A 178 5.36 8.89 -6.61
CA PHE A 178 4.52 8.60 -5.45
C PHE A 178 3.77 7.29 -5.70
N THR A 179 3.91 6.31 -4.81
CA THR A 179 3.37 4.95 -5.02
C THR A 179 2.56 4.51 -3.81
N HIS A 180 1.41 3.89 -4.09
CA HIS A 180 0.60 3.22 -3.08
C HIS A 180 1.10 1.79 -2.87
N ALA A 181 1.23 1.36 -1.61
CA ALA A 181 1.80 0.05 -1.26
C ALA A 181 0.75 -1.08 -1.10
N THR A 182 -0.55 -0.82 -1.33
CA THR A 182 -1.62 -1.80 -1.03
C THR A 182 -2.78 -1.75 -2.05
N LEU A 183 -3.96 -2.34 -1.74
CA LEU A 183 -5.04 -2.66 -2.69
C LEU A 183 -6.26 -1.69 -2.58
N PRO A 184 -7.06 -1.49 -3.66
CA PRO A 184 -8.21 -0.58 -3.68
C PRO A 184 -9.52 -1.18 -3.09
N ILE A 185 -10.53 -0.32 -2.87
CA ILE A 185 -11.90 -0.65 -2.42
C ILE A 185 -12.93 -0.29 -3.50
N GLY A 186 -13.94 -1.14 -3.73
CA GLY A 186 -14.98 -0.85 -4.70
C GLY A 186 -16.11 -1.88 -4.84
N ASN A 187 -17.23 -1.44 -5.41
CA ASN A 187 -18.39 -2.24 -5.81
C ASN A 187 -18.77 -1.86 -7.26
N GLY A 188 -18.09 -2.43 -8.26
CA GLY A 188 -18.27 -2.10 -9.68
C GLY A 188 -17.59 -0.79 -10.14
N ASN A 189 -17.42 0.17 -9.22
CA ASN A 189 -16.54 1.34 -9.36
C ASN A 189 -15.61 1.43 -8.15
N VAL A 190 -14.44 2.04 -8.33
CA VAL A 190 -13.51 2.38 -7.25
C VAL A 190 -14.11 3.56 -6.47
N THR A 191 -14.53 3.29 -5.24
CA THR A 191 -15.09 4.33 -4.34
C THR A 191 -14.08 4.86 -3.35
N GLY A 192 -12.94 4.17 -3.19
CA GLY A 192 -11.85 4.58 -2.31
C GLY A 192 -10.62 3.72 -2.44
N ILE A 193 -9.49 4.28 -2.04
CA ILE A 193 -8.24 3.55 -1.80
C ILE A 193 -7.80 3.89 -0.38
N LEU A 194 -7.53 2.88 0.45
CA LEU A 194 -7.15 3.03 1.87
C LEU A 194 -5.72 2.55 2.10
N ASP A 195 -5.23 2.63 3.35
CA ASP A 195 -3.92 2.15 3.79
C ASP A 195 -2.76 2.87 3.09
N TRP A 196 -2.75 4.21 3.19
CA TRP A 196 -1.71 5.03 2.58
C TRP A 196 -0.47 5.22 3.47
N GLU A 197 -0.43 4.64 4.66
CA GLU A 197 0.64 4.82 5.66
C GLU A 197 2.06 4.55 5.13
N ALA A 198 2.22 3.60 4.21
CA ALA A 198 3.52 3.22 3.62
C ALA A 198 3.80 3.89 2.26
N SER A 199 2.97 4.88 1.87
CA SER A 199 3.12 5.55 0.58
C SER A 199 4.26 6.58 0.63
N GLY A 200 4.93 6.73 -0.51
CA GLY A 200 6.07 7.61 -0.66
C GLY A 200 6.56 7.61 -2.10
N PHE A 201 7.65 8.34 -2.34
CA PHE A 201 8.36 8.37 -3.61
C PHE A 201 9.31 7.19 -3.68
N TYR A 202 8.94 6.20 -4.50
CA TYR A 202 9.73 5.00 -4.76
C TYR A 202 10.25 5.03 -6.20
N PRO A 203 11.27 4.24 -6.54
CA PRO A 203 11.69 4.05 -7.92
C PRO A 203 10.50 3.69 -8.81
N VAL A 204 10.40 4.29 -9.99
CA VAL A 204 9.27 4.07 -10.92
C VAL A 204 8.99 2.60 -11.22
N TRP A 205 10.02 1.75 -11.19
CA TRP A 205 9.89 0.32 -11.41
C TRP A 205 9.25 -0.42 -10.22
N TRP A 206 9.27 0.12 -9.00
CA TRP A 206 8.72 -0.50 -7.79
C TRP A 206 7.19 -0.64 -7.86
N GLU A 207 6.48 0.35 -8.40
CA GLU A 207 5.02 0.27 -8.58
C GLU A 207 4.61 -0.91 -9.47
N SER A 208 5.48 -1.36 -10.37
CA SER A 208 5.23 -2.54 -11.20
C SER A 208 5.55 -3.85 -10.49
N ALA A 209 6.49 -3.82 -9.56
CA ALA A 209 6.99 -4.96 -8.79
C ALA A 209 6.12 -5.26 -7.56
N CYS A 210 5.62 -4.24 -6.86
CA CYS A 210 4.74 -4.41 -5.71
C CYS A 210 3.47 -5.24 -6.04
N PRO A 211 2.81 -5.05 -7.21
CA PRO A 211 1.75 -5.92 -7.69
C PRO A 211 2.14 -7.38 -7.96
N SER A 212 3.41 -7.79 -7.91
CA SER A 212 3.76 -9.22 -7.99
C SER A 212 3.66 -9.94 -6.64
N LEU A 213 3.52 -9.20 -5.53
CA LEU A 213 3.30 -9.71 -4.18
C LEU A 213 1.84 -10.13 -4.00
N ALA A 214 1.40 -11.20 -4.66
CA ALA A 214 0.03 -11.66 -4.55
C ALA A 214 -0.18 -12.59 -3.35
N TYR A 215 -1.18 -12.29 -2.52
CA TYR A 215 -1.45 -13.05 -1.29
C TYR A 215 -2.31 -14.30 -1.53
N CYS A 216 -3.19 -14.27 -2.55
CA CYS A 216 -4.06 -15.37 -2.93
C CYS A 216 -4.26 -15.43 -4.45
N GLN A 217 -4.99 -16.43 -4.94
CA GLN A 217 -5.21 -16.63 -6.37
C GLN A 217 -6.02 -15.47 -6.99
N GLU A 218 -7.01 -14.99 -6.25
CA GLU A 218 -7.87 -13.87 -6.65
C GLU A 218 -7.06 -12.57 -6.78
N ASP A 219 -6.12 -12.35 -5.87
CA ASP A 219 -5.21 -11.22 -5.91
C ASP A 219 -4.26 -11.30 -7.12
N LYS A 220 -3.78 -12.52 -7.48
CA LYS A 220 -2.99 -12.73 -8.72
C LYS A 220 -3.78 -12.36 -9.97
N GLU A 221 -5.05 -12.79 -10.04
CA GLU A 221 -5.93 -12.52 -11.18
C GLU A 221 -6.25 -11.04 -11.29
N TRP A 222 -6.57 -10.39 -10.18
CA TRP A 222 -6.76 -8.95 -10.10
C TRP A 222 -5.52 -8.17 -10.56
N LYS A 223 -4.34 -8.51 -10.04
CA LYS A 223 -3.05 -7.90 -10.43
C LYS A 223 -2.72 -8.17 -11.89
N ALA A 224 -3.11 -9.32 -12.45
CA ALA A 224 -2.99 -9.58 -13.89
C ALA A 224 -3.91 -8.68 -14.72
N LEU A 225 -5.12 -8.42 -14.24
CA LEU A 225 -6.08 -7.53 -14.89
C LEU A 225 -5.60 -6.08 -14.89
N LEU A 226 -5.22 -5.56 -13.72
CA LEU A 226 -4.69 -4.20 -13.55
C LEU A 226 -3.49 -3.94 -14.48
N ARG A 227 -2.59 -4.92 -14.60
CA ARG A 227 -1.41 -4.81 -15.47
C ARG A 227 -1.72 -4.58 -16.94
N LYS A 228 -2.87 -5.01 -17.45
CA LYS A 228 -3.26 -4.76 -18.85
C LYS A 228 -3.45 -3.27 -19.15
N HIS A 229 -3.71 -2.47 -18.11
CA HIS A 229 -3.97 -1.03 -18.20
C HIS A 229 -2.78 -0.17 -17.75
N MET A 230 -1.68 -0.79 -17.30
CA MET A 230 -0.50 -0.11 -16.79
C MET A 230 0.66 -0.17 -17.80
N PRO A 231 1.56 0.84 -17.83
CA PRO A 231 2.76 0.79 -18.66
C PRO A 231 3.63 -0.43 -18.34
N ASP A 232 4.30 -0.96 -19.36
CA ASP A 232 5.15 -2.13 -19.20
C ASP A 232 6.45 -1.79 -18.47
N HIS A 233 6.65 -2.47 -17.35
CA HIS A 233 7.85 -2.41 -16.51
C HIS A 233 8.25 -3.84 -16.12
N THR A 234 8.21 -4.75 -17.11
CA THR A 234 8.55 -6.16 -16.91
C THR A 234 9.95 -6.35 -16.31
N ASP A 235 10.90 -5.48 -16.62
CA ASP A 235 12.26 -5.53 -16.05
C ASP A 235 12.26 -5.38 -14.53
N GLY A 236 11.50 -4.41 -13.99
CA GLY A 236 11.35 -4.23 -12.54
C GLY A 236 10.71 -5.42 -11.84
N ARG A 237 9.69 -6.02 -12.46
CA ARG A 237 9.07 -7.25 -11.95
C ARG A 237 10.03 -8.44 -11.97
N ASN A 238 10.78 -8.61 -13.05
CA ASN A 238 11.72 -9.71 -13.21
C ASN A 238 12.85 -9.58 -12.19
N PHE A 239 13.43 -8.38 -12.06
CA PHE A 239 14.41 -8.07 -11.03
C PHE A 239 13.87 -8.42 -9.64
N TRP A 240 12.69 -7.91 -9.27
CA TRP A 240 12.12 -8.15 -7.95
C TRP A 240 11.79 -9.61 -7.68
N SER A 241 11.30 -10.33 -8.69
CA SER A 241 11.05 -11.77 -8.59
C SER A 241 12.35 -12.53 -8.36
N ASN A 242 13.41 -12.23 -9.11
CA ASN A 242 14.72 -12.85 -8.92
C ASN A 242 15.31 -12.52 -7.55
N PHE A 243 15.14 -11.29 -7.08
CA PHE A 243 15.59 -10.84 -5.77
C PHE A 243 14.90 -11.60 -4.62
N ARG A 244 13.58 -11.80 -4.70
CA ARG A 244 12.79 -12.42 -3.63
C ARG A 244 12.95 -13.94 -3.49
N TYR A 245 13.37 -14.62 -4.55
CA TYR A 245 13.49 -16.10 -4.58
C TYR A 245 14.92 -16.60 -4.40
N LEU A 246 15.84 -15.73 -3.98
CA LEU A 246 17.20 -16.08 -3.55
C LEU A 246 17.31 -16.18 -2.03
#